data_AF-A0A1F4DK93-F1
#
_entry.id   AF-A0A1F4DK93-F1
#
_cell.length_a   1.000
_cell.length_b   1.000
_cell.length_c   1.000
_cell.angle_alpha   90.00
_cell.angle_beta   90.00
_cell.angle_gamma   90.00
#
_symmetry.space_group_name_H-M   'P 1'
#
loop_
_entity.id
_entity.type
_entity.pdbx_description
1 polymer ?
#
loop_
_entity_poly.entity_id
_entity_poly.type
_entity_poly.pdbx_seq_one_letter_code
_entity_poly.pdbx_strand_id
1 'polypeptide(L)'
;MQKSLNQMSKEERIDFIRNNGDPKISIVMAIRNADTAQAMPPARSQLAENVIKERIKSFGFRVWSAEGEATTGPNARTADFQIQGEVKVKQLSAKLAASGLTITKTVLTSWTVKAIDKASGEEIYLNTISPKAQSWATEDQALAEIGKAVGDEFSKNFFLQHFNFSAQKINLNVAGLPDVRSARLLLRELRGIRQVLDVQLMADSGKFQLQLPEGSATDIVQEAVLKPLNTKLGQNCFALAGASGADVNVSFSGACAEAAVRTKLETAPPAGLLNAPESRSKALLKAGAAKTVM
;
A
#
# COMPACT_ATOMS: atom_id res chain seq x y z
N MET A 1 9.03 20.57 -0.60
CA MET A 1 8.91 19.13 -0.30
C MET A 1 8.43 18.29 -1.48
N GLN A 2 7.49 18.75 -2.32
CA GLN A 2 7.06 18.00 -3.53
C GLN A 2 8.16 17.86 -4.61
N LYS A 3 9.20 18.72 -4.54
CA LYS A 3 10.37 18.68 -5.42
C LYS A 3 11.26 17.44 -5.25
N SER A 4 11.34 16.79 -4.08
CA SER A 4 12.27 15.67 -3.89
C SER A 4 11.77 14.37 -4.54
N LEU A 5 10.47 14.11 -4.53
CA LEU A 5 9.86 12.94 -5.19
C LEU A 5 9.89 13.05 -6.71
N ASN A 6 9.74 14.26 -7.26
CA ASN A 6 9.81 14.51 -8.71
C ASN A 6 11.26 14.55 -9.25
N GLN A 7 12.26 14.55 -8.37
CA GLN A 7 13.69 14.48 -8.73
C GLN A 7 14.27 13.06 -8.64
N MET A 8 13.46 12.08 -8.20
CA MET A 8 13.86 10.67 -8.16
C MET A 8 13.71 10.05 -9.54
N SER A 9 14.65 9.18 -9.90
CA SER A 9 14.49 8.34 -11.08
C SER A 9 13.27 7.41 -10.92
N LYS A 10 12.70 6.95 -12.05
CA LYS A 10 11.55 6.04 -12.07
C LYS A 10 11.79 4.78 -11.22
N GLU A 11 13.02 4.26 -11.24
CA GLU A 11 13.43 3.08 -10.47
C GLU A 11 13.56 3.37 -8.98
N GLU A 12 14.15 4.50 -8.59
CA GLU A 12 14.26 4.89 -7.18
C GLU A 12 12.89 5.17 -6.56
N ARG A 13 11.97 5.77 -7.33
CA ARG A 13 10.58 5.94 -6.91
C ARG A 13 9.94 4.58 -6.70
N ILE A 14 10.01 3.66 -7.67
CA ILE A 14 9.51 2.28 -7.59
C ILE A 14 10.06 1.53 -6.38
N ASP A 15 11.35 1.66 -6.10
CA ASP A 15 12.01 1.02 -4.95
C ASP A 15 11.66 1.71 -3.62
N PHE A 16 11.36 2.99 -3.63
CA PHE A 16 10.78 3.68 -2.48
C PHE A 16 9.35 3.19 -2.20
N ILE A 17 8.53 3.00 -3.25
CA ILE A 17 7.17 2.43 -3.14
C ILE A 17 7.21 1.04 -2.52
N ARG A 18 8.05 0.16 -3.10
CA ARG A 18 8.21 -1.24 -2.67
C ARG A 18 8.51 -1.38 -1.18
N ASN A 19 9.07 -0.35 -0.55
CA ASN A 19 9.54 -0.40 0.84
C ASN A 19 8.70 0.41 1.83
N ASN A 20 7.71 1.20 1.36
CA ASN A 20 7.00 2.17 2.20
C ASN A 20 5.46 2.16 2.06
N GLY A 21 4.89 1.43 1.11
CA GLY A 21 3.44 1.18 1.06
C GLY A 21 3.00 0.45 -0.22
N ASP A 22 2.24 -0.64 -0.06
CA ASP A 22 1.61 -1.33 -1.18
C ASP A 22 0.27 -0.67 -1.51
N PRO A 23 -0.01 -0.32 -2.78
CA PRO A 23 -1.32 0.15 -3.21
C PRO A 23 -2.45 -0.75 -2.73
N LYS A 24 -3.48 -0.13 -2.17
CA LYS A 24 -4.76 -0.76 -1.81
C LYS A 24 -5.71 -0.60 -2.99
N ILE A 25 -6.20 -1.70 -3.52
CA ILE A 25 -7.02 -1.70 -4.74
C ILE A 25 -8.40 -2.25 -4.40
N SER A 26 -9.47 -1.55 -4.79
CA SER A 26 -10.84 -2.08 -4.78
C SER A 26 -11.27 -2.45 -6.20
N ILE A 27 -12.10 -3.48 -6.33
CA ILE A 27 -12.49 -4.05 -7.62
C ILE A 27 -13.99 -4.28 -7.62
N VAL A 28 -14.66 -3.83 -8.68
CA VAL A 28 -16.07 -4.13 -8.97
C VAL A 28 -16.19 -4.60 -10.41
N MET A 29 -16.76 -5.78 -10.61
CA MET A 29 -17.12 -6.27 -11.93
C MET A 29 -18.62 -6.45 -12.02
N ALA A 30 -19.22 -5.89 -13.06
CA ALA A 30 -20.64 -6.02 -13.36
C ALA A 30 -20.85 -6.81 -14.66
N ILE A 31 -21.93 -7.57 -14.73
CA ILE A 31 -22.36 -8.33 -15.91
C ILE A 31 -23.71 -7.78 -16.35
N ARG A 32 -23.84 -7.57 -17.65
CA ARG A 32 -25.08 -7.16 -18.31
C ARG A 32 -25.41 -8.16 -19.41
N ASN A 33 -26.66 -8.60 -19.45
CA ASN A 33 -27.17 -9.36 -20.59
C ASN A 33 -27.60 -8.40 -21.71
N ALA A 34 -27.16 -8.65 -22.94
CA ALA A 34 -27.40 -7.78 -24.09
C ALA A 34 -28.84 -7.87 -24.65
N ASP A 35 -29.59 -8.93 -24.34
CA ASP A 35 -30.86 -9.27 -25.00
C ASP A 35 -32.11 -9.04 -24.14
N THR A 36 -32.01 -8.47 -22.95
CA THR A 36 -33.17 -8.33 -22.06
C THR A 36 -34.08 -7.19 -22.55
N ALA A 37 -35.32 -7.54 -22.94
CA ALA A 37 -36.37 -6.59 -23.34
C ALA A 37 -36.74 -5.55 -22.27
N GLN A 38 -36.36 -5.82 -21.01
CA GLN A 38 -36.34 -4.86 -19.91
C GLN A 38 -34.89 -4.67 -19.49
N ALA A 39 -34.43 -3.42 -19.39
CA ALA A 39 -33.08 -3.10 -18.93
C ALA A 39 -32.92 -3.48 -17.45
N MET A 40 -32.53 -4.73 -17.17
CA MET A 40 -32.14 -5.10 -15.81
C MET A 40 -30.84 -4.37 -15.45
N PRO A 41 -30.71 -3.91 -14.20
CA PRO A 41 -29.46 -3.35 -13.72
C PRO A 41 -28.36 -4.42 -13.81
N PRO A 42 -27.10 -4.04 -14.13
CA PRO A 42 -25.99 -4.97 -14.14
C PRO A 42 -25.87 -5.73 -12.81
N ALA A 43 -25.65 -7.04 -12.89
CA ALA A 43 -25.42 -7.87 -11.72
C ALA A 43 -23.93 -7.92 -11.39
N ARG A 44 -23.57 -7.85 -10.10
CA ARG A 44 -22.17 -7.94 -9.68
C ARG A 44 -21.63 -9.36 -9.83
N SER A 45 -20.44 -9.51 -10.39
CA SER A 45 -19.75 -10.79 -10.57
C SER A 45 -18.67 -11.00 -9.52
N GLN A 46 -18.97 -11.75 -8.47
CA GLN A 46 -17.95 -12.11 -7.48
C GLN A 46 -16.86 -13.01 -8.06
N LEU A 47 -17.21 -13.89 -9.00
CA LEU A 47 -16.25 -14.79 -9.65
C LEU A 47 -15.20 -14.00 -10.45
N ALA A 48 -15.62 -13.12 -11.36
CA ALA A 48 -14.70 -12.31 -12.15
C ALA A 48 -13.85 -11.40 -11.24
N GLU A 49 -14.46 -10.81 -10.21
CA GLU A 49 -13.71 -10.05 -9.22
C GLU A 49 -12.64 -10.88 -8.53
N ASN A 50 -12.95 -12.09 -8.06
CA ASN A 50 -12.00 -12.92 -7.33
C ASN A 50 -10.78 -13.28 -8.19
N VAL A 51 -10.99 -13.57 -9.47
CA VAL A 51 -9.90 -13.80 -10.43
C VAL A 51 -9.00 -12.56 -10.56
N ILE A 52 -9.57 -11.37 -10.70
CA ILE A 52 -8.79 -10.12 -10.77
C ILE A 52 -8.09 -9.86 -9.43
N LYS A 53 -8.76 -10.08 -8.29
CA LYS A 53 -8.18 -9.92 -6.95
C LYS A 53 -6.95 -10.81 -6.78
N GLU A 54 -7.00 -12.06 -7.21
CA GLU A 54 -5.85 -12.98 -7.19
C GLU A 54 -4.70 -12.47 -8.05
N ARG A 55 -4.99 -11.96 -9.26
CA ARG A 55 -3.98 -11.36 -10.12
C ARG A 55 -3.33 -10.13 -9.47
N ILE A 56 -4.10 -9.23 -8.88
CA ILE A 56 -3.57 -8.06 -8.17
C ILE A 56 -2.73 -8.46 -6.96
N LYS A 57 -3.19 -9.45 -6.16
CA LYS A 57 -2.41 -10.00 -5.04
C LYS A 57 -1.08 -10.58 -5.49
N SER A 58 -1.02 -11.18 -6.68
CA SER A 58 0.23 -11.71 -7.25
C SER A 58 1.30 -10.63 -7.49
N PHE A 59 0.92 -9.36 -7.60
CA PHE A 59 1.86 -8.24 -7.68
C PHE A 59 2.49 -7.85 -6.32
N GLY A 60 1.95 -8.41 -5.23
CA GLY A 60 2.27 -8.05 -3.85
C GLY A 60 1.32 -7.03 -3.23
N PHE A 61 0.25 -6.63 -3.93
CA PHE A 61 -0.64 -5.56 -3.49
C PHE A 61 -1.79 -6.04 -2.61
N ARG A 62 -2.31 -5.12 -1.79
CA ARG A 62 -3.47 -5.39 -0.94
C ARG A 62 -4.74 -5.12 -1.70
N VAL A 63 -5.73 -5.99 -1.53
CA VAL A 63 -7.02 -5.87 -2.20
C VAL A 63 -8.13 -5.73 -1.18
N TRP A 64 -8.97 -4.72 -1.34
CA TRP A 64 -10.08 -4.39 -0.44
C TRP A 64 -11.43 -4.72 -1.08
N SER A 65 -12.41 -5.01 -0.22
CA SER A 65 -13.80 -5.16 -0.66
C SER A 65 -14.34 -3.78 -1.04
N ALA A 66 -15.04 -3.70 -2.18
CA ALA A 66 -15.77 -2.50 -2.57
C ALA A 66 -16.87 -2.13 -1.55
N GLU A 67 -17.42 -3.11 -0.82
CA GLU A 67 -18.45 -2.92 0.22
C GLU A 67 -17.86 -2.59 1.60
N GLY A 68 -16.54 -2.75 1.76
CA GLY A 68 -15.84 -2.49 3.02
C GLY A 68 -15.27 -1.06 3.12
N GLU A 69 -15.56 -0.20 2.14
CA GLU A 69 -15.12 1.20 2.14
C GLU A 69 -15.88 1.99 3.22
N ALA A 70 -15.31 2.07 4.42
CA ALA A 70 -15.76 3.04 5.42
C ALA A 70 -15.09 4.39 5.11
N THR A 71 -15.88 5.40 4.76
CA THR A 71 -15.37 6.75 4.43
C THR A 71 -15.18 7.62 5.67
N THR A 72 -15.72 7.23 6.82
CA THR A 72 -15.66 7.98 8.08
C THR A 72 -15.52 7.04 9.29
N GLY A 73 -14.87 7.52 10.35
CA GLY A 73 -14.67 6.79 11.61
C GLY A 73 -13.30 6.12 11.77
N PRO A 74 -13.00 5.55 12.96
CA PRO A 74 -11.68 5.00 13.30
C PRO A 74 -11.29 3.75 12.49
N ASN A 75 -12.25 3.14 11.79
CA ASN A 75 -12.04 2.01 10.87
C ASN A 75 -12.19 2.42 9.41
N ALA A 76 -12.07 3.71 9.08
CA ALA A 76 -12.16 4.19 7.70
C ALA A 76 -11.12 3.49 6.82
N ARG A 77 -11.58 2.89 5.74
CA ARG A 77 -10.79 2.09 4.80
C ARG A 77 -11.11 2.56 3.38
N THR A 78 -10.34 3.50 2.86
CA THR A 78 -10.33 3.88 1.44
C THR A 78 -9.26 3.18 0.59
N ALA A 79 -9.67 2.56 -0.52
CA ALA A 79 -8.73 2.08 -1.53
C ALA A 79 -8.05 3.27 -2.20
N ASP A 80 -6.83 3.07 -2.67
CA ASP A 80 -6.05 4.08 -3.40
C ASP A 80 -6.44 4.08 -4.88
N PHE A 81 -6.74 2.89 -5.43
CA PHE A 81 -7.28 2.72 -6.77
C PHE A 81 -8.59 1.94 -6.75
N GLN A 82 -9.49 2.28 -7.67
CA GLN A 82 -10.70 1.52 -7.93
C GLN A 82 -10.73 1.03 -9.37
N ILE A 83 -10.79 -0.29 -9.52
CA ILE A 83 -11.04 -0.96 -10.81
C ILE A 83 -12.55 -1.17 -10.94
N GLN A 84 -13.12 -0.66 -12.02
CA GLN A 84 -14.52 -0.90 -12.38
C GLN A 84 -14.56 -1.54 -13.76
N GLY A 85 -15.24 -2.67 -13.89
CA GLY A 85 -15.47 -3.28 -15.19
C GLY A 85 -16.93 -3.65 -15.42
N GLU A 86 -17.35 -3.60 -16.67
CA GLU A 86 -18.65 -4.07 -17.14
C GLU A 86 -18.43 -5.09 -18.26
N VAL A 87 -19.08 -6.24 -18.15
CA VAL A 87 -19.06 -7.32 -19.13
C VAL A 87 -20.45 -7.44 -19.75
N LYS A 88 -20.54 -7.43 -21.08
CA LYS A 88 -21.79 -7.62 -21.80
C LYS A 88 -21.80 -8.99 -22.48
N VAL A 89 -22.73 -9.86 -22.09
CA VAL A 89 -22.90 -11.20 -22.66
C VAL A 89 -24.28 -11.40 -23.27
N LYS A 90 -24.38 -12.37 -24.17
CA LYS A 90 -25.63 -12.80 -24.79
C LYS A 90 -25.76 -14.33 -24.71
N GLN A 91 -26.94 -14.84 -24.40
CA GLN A 91 -27.19 -16.28 -24.47
C GLN A 91 -27.68 -16.65 -25.87
N LEU A 92 -27.02 -17.62 -26.52
CA LEU A 92 -27.45 -18.16 -27.80
C LEU A 92 -27.84 -19.63 -27.62
N SER A 93 -29.07 -19.96 -27.97
CA SER A 93 -29.58 -21.33 -27.95
C SER A 93 -29.82 -21.85 -29.35
N ALA A 94 -29.37 -23.07 -29.65
CA ALA A 94 -29.60 -23.76 -30.90
C ALA A 94 -30.04 -25.20 -30.64
N LYS A 95 -31.08 -25.66 -31.36
CA LYS A 95 -31.54 -27.04 -31.31
C LYS A 95 -30.80 -27.87 -32.35
N LEU A 96 -30.13 -28.93 -31.94
CA LEU A 96 -29.43 -29.84 -32.83
C LEU A 96 -30.44 -30.69 -33.62
N ALA A 97 -30.37 -30.64 -34.95
CA ALA A 97 -31.33 -31.31 -35.82
C ALA A 97 -31.36 -32.84 -35.66
N ALA A 98 -30.20 -33.46 -35.39
CA ALA A 98 -30.08 -34.91 -35.30
C ALA A 98 -30.51 -35.51 -33.96
N SER A 99 -30.24 -34.81 -32.84
CA SER A 99 -30.51 -35.31 -31.48
C SER A 99 -31.70 -34.64 -30.80
N GLY A 100 -32.20 -33.53 -31.35
CA GLY A 100 -33.21 -32.69 -30.73
C GLY A 100 -32.74 -31.92 -29.49
N LEU A 101 -31.46 -32.04 -29.11
CA LEU A 101 -30.88 -31.39 -27.92
C LEU A 101 -30.74 -29.88 -28.14
N THR A 102 -31.14 -29.07 -27.16
CA THR A 102 -30.88 -27.64 -27.15
C THR A 102 -29.52 -27.35 -26.51
N ILE A 103 -28.60 -26.75 -27.26
CA ILE A 103 -27.33 -26.22 -26.74
C ILE A 103 -27.51 -24.73 -26.51
N THR A 104 -27.23 -24.29 -25.29
CA THR A 104 -27.16 -22.87 -24.93
C THR A 104 -25.70 -22.50 -24.69
N LYS A 105 -25.25 -21.38 -25.26
CA LYS A 105 -23.90 -20.84 -25.08
C LYS A 105 -23.95 -19.39 -24.63
N THR A 106 -23.02 -19.04 -23.75
CA THR A 106 -22.77 -17.65 -23.36
C THR A 106 -21.79 -17.05 -24.36
N VAL A 107 -22.16 -15.97 -25.03
CA VAL A 107 -21.34 -15.28 -26.03
C VAL A 107 -20.93 -13.91 -25.49
N LEU A 108 -19.64 -13.60 -25.54
CA LEU A 108 -19.15 -12.27 -25.19
C LEU A 108 -19.47 -11.29 -26.31
N THR A 109 -20.10 -10.17 -25.95
CA THR A 109 -20.32 -9.07 -26.90
C THR A 109 -19.24 -8.01 -26.74
N SER A 110 -18.95 -7.62 -25.50
CA SER A 110 -17.89 -6.69 -25.15
C SER A 110 -17.60 -6.74 -23.66
N TRP A 111 -16.43 -6.24 -23.26
CA TRP A 111 -16.19 -5.83 -21.88
C TRP A 111 -15.44 -4.50 -21.86
N THR A 112 -15.68 -3.73 -20.82
CA THR A 112 -15.02 -2.46 -20.55
C THR A 112 -14.39 -2.54 -19.17
N VAL A 113 -13.18 -2.02 -19.02
CA VAL A 113 -12.54 -1.82 -17.72
C VAL A 113 -11.99 -0.41 -17.61
N LYS A 114 -12.07 0.15 -16.42
CA LYS A 114 -11.38 1.38 -16.05
C LYS A 114 -10.70 1.27 -14.70
N ALA A 115 -9.65 2.06 -14.50
CA ALA A 115 -9.02 2.28 -13.21
C ALA A 115 -9.09 3.75 -12.85
N ILE A 116 -9.49 4.04 -11.60
CA ILE A 116 -9.67 5.38 -11.07
C ILE A 116 -8.68 5.57 -9.92
N ASP A 117 -7.90 6.65 -9.93
CA ASP A 117 -7.16 7.11 -8.76
C ASP A 117 -8.16 7.78 -7.81
N LYS A 118 -8.34 7.22 -6.60
CA LYS A 118 -9.30 7.72 -5.62
C LYS A 118 -8.86 9.03 -4.98
N ALA A 119 -7.57 9.37 -5.02
CA ALA A 119 -7.06 10.62 -4.47
C ALA A 119 -7.41 11.82 -5.34
N SER A 120 -7.33 11.66 -6.67
CA SER A 120 -7.63 12.73 -7.64
C SER A 120 -9.04 12.63 -8.23
N GLY A 121 -9.64 11.44 -8.22
CA GLY A 121 -10.86 11.12 -8.98
C GLY A 121 -10.62 10.89 -10.47
N GLU A 122 -9.37 10.90 -10.93
CA GLU A 122 -9.01 10.76 -12.34
C GLU A 122 -9.16 9.31 -12.83
N GLU A 123 -9.75 9.14 -14.01
CA GLU A 123 -9.74 7.87 -14.74
C GLU A 123 -8.37 7.70 -15.42
N ILE A 124 -7.47 7.01 -14.74
CA ILE A 124 -6.08 6.78 -15.18
C ILE A 124 -5.96 5.67 -16.23
N TYR A 125 -7.02 4.89 -16.45
CA TYR A 125 -7.08 3.86 -17.48
C TYR A 125 -8.52 3.60 -17.92
N LEU A 126 -8.72 3.38 -19.22
CA LEU A 126 -9.96 2.90 -19.81
C LEU A 126 -9.64 2.03 -21.03
N ASN A 127 -10.22 0.85 -21.09
CA ASN A 127 -10.19 0.02 -22.29
C ASN A 127 -11.56 -0.65 -22.50
N THR A 128 -11.94 -0.84 -23.77
CA THR A 128 -13.14 -1.57 -24.17
C THR A 128 -12.78 -2.54 -25.29
N ILE A 129 -13.05 -3.82 -25.07
CA ILE A 129 -12.77 -4.89 -26.04
C ILE A 129 -14.07 -5.54 -26.46
N SER A 130 -14.25 -5.67 -27.78
CA SER A 130 -15.37 -6.38 -28.41
C SER A 130 -14.82 -7.55 -29.25
N PRO A 131 -14.52 -8.70 -28.62
CA PRO A 131 -13.88 -9.80 -29.32
C PRO A 131 -14.83 -10.48 -30.29
N LYS A 132 -14.29 -10.97 -31.40
CA LYS A 132 -15.05 -11.71 -32.41
C LYS A 132 -15.11 -13.19 -32.01
N ALA A 133 -16.33 -13.74 -32.00
CA ALA A 133 -16.61 -15.18 -31.88
C ALA A 133 -16.17 -15.87 -30.58
N GLN A 134 -16.10 -15.16 -29.45
CA GLN A 134 -15.79 -15.78 -28.16
C GLN A 134 -17.08 -16.26 -27.46
N SER A 135 -17.14 -17.57 -27.16
CA SER A 135 -18.30 -18.18 -26.50
C SER A 135 -17.88 -19.34 -25.59
N TRP A 136 -18.66 -19.56 -24.55
CA TRP A 136 -18.44 -20.62 -23.56
C TRP A 136 -19.69 -21.45 -23.35
N ALA A 137 -19.48 -22.67 -22.86
CA ALA A 137 -20.56 -23.59 -22.53
C ALA A 137 -21.36 -23.13 -21.30
N THR A 138 -20.73 -22.42 -20.36
CA THR A 138 -21.36 -21.92 -19.14
C THR A 138 -21.00 -20.46 -18.89
N GLU A 139 -21.85 -19.78 -18.13
CA GLU A 139 -21.60 -18.40 -17.72
C GLU A 139 -20.39 -18.31 -16.78
N ASP A 140 -20.27 -19.21 -15.80
CA ASP A 140 -19.13 -19.21 -14.86
C ASP A 140 -17.77 -19.32 -15.58
N GLN A 141 -17.68 -20.17 -16.60
CA GLN A 141 -16.46 -20.28 -17.41
C GLN A 141 -16.16 -18.95 -18.12
N ALA A 142 -17.18 -18.32 -18.71
CA ALA A 142 -17.04 -17.01 -19.34
C ALA A 142 -16.50 -15.98 -18.34
N LEU A 143 -17.09 -15.90 -17.15
CA LEU A 143 -16.72 -14.93 -16.13
C LEU A 143 -15.30 -15.13 -15.58
N ALA A 144 -14.87 -16.39 -15.41
CA ALA A 144 -13.51 -16.68 -15.00
C ALA A 144 -12.48 -16.26 -16.06
N GLU A 145 -12.71 -16.60 -17.32
CA GLU A 145 -11.81 -16.23 -18.43
C GLU A 145 -11.80 -14.72 -18.70
N ILE A 146 -12.94 -14.06 -18.59
CA ILE A 146 -13.04 -12.59 -18.72
C ILE A 146 -12.34 -11.90 -17.55
N GLY A 147 -12.52 -12.39 -16.32
CA GLY A 147 -11.78 -11.90 -15.16
C GLY A 147 -10.27 -12.00 -15.35
N LYS A 148 -9.79 -13.08 -15.99
CA LYS A 148 -8.37 -13.23 -16.35
C LYS A 148 -7.94 -12.19 -17.39
N ALA A 149 -8.70 -12.05 -18.49
CA ALA A 149 -8.40 -11.08 -19.54
C ALA A 149 -8.35 -9.64 -19.00
N VAL A 150 -9.33 -9.25 -18.18
CA VAL A 150 -9.35 -7.95 -17.50
C VAL A 150 -8.17 -7.79 -16.54
N GLY A 151 -7.83 -8.83 -15.77
CA GLY A 151 -6.67 -8.82 -14.87
C GLY A 151 -5.33 -8.67 -15.60
N ASP A 152 -5.23 -9.18 -16.84
CA ASP A 152 -4.04 -9.08 -17.69
C ASP A 152 -3.79 -7.67 -18.23
N GLU A 153 -4.81 -6.80 -18.24
CA GLU A 153 -4.67 -5.37 -18.59
C GLU A 153 -3.80 -4.61 -17.57
N PHE A 154 -3.70 -5.14 -16.35
CA PHE A 154 -2.99 -4.50 -15.27
C PHE A 154 -1.63 -5.15 -15.01
N SER A 155 -0.68 -4.31 -14.62
CA SER A 155 0.65 -4.75 -14.22
C SER A 155 1.06 -4.09 -12.91
N LYS A 156 2.03 -4.69 -12.22
CA LYS A 156 2.67 -4.07 -11.06
C LYS A 156 3.13 -2.64 -11.36
N ASN A 157 3.81 -2.46 -12.50
CA ASN A 157 4.38 -1.17 -12.89
C ASN A 157 3.32 -0.10 -13.18
N PHE A 158 2.14 -0.50 -13.68
CA PHE A 158 1.03 0.42 -13.88
C PHE A 158 0.64 1.10 -12.57
N PHE A 159 0.29 0.32 -11.54
CA PHE A 159 -0.13 0.90 -10.26
C PHE A 159 0.97 1.73 -9.61
N LEU A 160 2.22 1.27 -9.65
CA LEU A 160 3.34 2.00 -9.07
C LEU A 160 3.60 3.37 -9.74
N GLN A 161 3.33 3.48 -11.04
CA GLN A 161 3.51 4.76 -11.76
C GLN A 161 2.44 5.78 -11.39
N HIS A 162 1.20 5.34 -11.18
CA HIS A 162 0.09 6.21 -10.82
C HIS A 162 -0.09 6.39 -9.32
N PHE A 163 0.65 5.65 -8.49
CA PHE A 163 0.48 5.72 -7.04
C PHE A 163 1.06 7.02 -6.49
N ASN A 164 0.17 7.80 -5.87
CA ASN A 164 0.52 9.01 -5.17
C ASN A 164 0.92 8.67 -3.73
N PHE A 165 2.19 8.92 -3.40
CA PHE A 165 2.65 8.91 -2.01
C PHE A 165 2.10 10.14 -1.30
N SER A 166 0.91 9.99 -0.77
CA SER A 166 0.41 10.90 0.25
C SER A 166 1.17 10.65 1.54
N ALA A 167 1.54 11.75 2.19
CA ALA A 167 2.25 11.76 3.45
C ALA A 167 1.36 12.39 4.51
N GLN A 168 1.24 11.72 5.65
CA GLN A 168 0.51 12.21 6.80
C GLN A 168 1.47 12.88 7.79
N LYS A 169 1.00 13.95 8.44
CA LYS A 169 1.69 14.56 9.57
C LYS A 169 1.10 14.03 10.86
N ILE A 170 1.95 13.52 11.74
CA ILE A 170 1.57 13.06 13.07
C ILE A 170 2.47 13.68 14.13
N ASN A 171 1.96 13.79 15.35
CA ASN A 171 2.74 14.19 16.52
C ASN A 171 3.16 12.93 17.26
N LEU A 172 4.46 12.68 17.35
CA LEU A 172 5.01 11.62 18.18
C LEU A 172 5.38 12.22 19.55
N ASN A 173 4.70 11.77 20.60
CA ASN A 173 4.94 12.20 21.98
C ASN A 173 5.63 11.09 22.75
N VAL A 174 6.88 11.32 23.16
CA VAL A 174 7.68 10.34 23.92
C VAL A 174 7.75 10.75 25.38
N ALA A 175 7.01 10.05 26.23
CA ALA A 175 7.02 10.26 27.67
C ALA A 175 8.17 9.52 28.35
N GLY A 176 8.78 10.12 29.38
CA GLY A 176 9.82 9.48 30.19
C GLY A 176 11.26 9.65 29.67
N LEU A 177 11.49 10.45 28.62
CA LEU A 177 12.85 10.79 28.20
C LEU A 177 13.58 11.59 29.31
N PRO A 178 14.83 11.25 29.64
CA PRO A 178 15.48 11.78 30.84
C PRO A 178 16.00 13.22 30.68
N ASP A 179 16.39 13.63 29.48
CA ASP A 179 16.97 14.95 29.23
C ASP A 179 16.88 15.38 27.75
N VAL A 180 17.17 16.67 27.51
CA VAL A 180 17.18 17.30 26.19
C VAL A 180 18.17 16.62 25.23
N ARG A 181 19.31 16.13 25.76
CA ARG A 181 20.30 15.40 24.97
C ARG A 181 19.69 14.12 24.39
N SER A 182 18.91 13.40 25.17
CA SER A 182 18.22 12.18 24.75
C SER A 182 17.16 12.46 23.69
N ALA A 183 16.42 13.58 23.80
CA ALA A 183 15.50 14.03 22.75
C ALA A 183 16.22 14.33 21.42
N ARG A 184 17.40 14.96 21.48
CA ARG A 184 18.23 15.25 20.28
C ARG A 184 18.84 13.99 19.66
N LEU A 185 19.26 13.02 20.47
CA LEU A 185 19.72 11.73 19.97
C LEU A 185 18.59 10.97 19.29
N LEU A 186 17.40 10.96 19.90
CA LEU A 186 16.23 10.35 19.28
C LEU A 186 15.85 11.05 17.96
N LEU A 187 15.93 12.39 17.89
CA LEU A 187 15.75 13.13 16.63
C LEU A 187 16.68 12.61 15.53
N ARG A 188 17.96 12.36 15.86
CA ARG A 188 18.95 11.82 14.92
C ARG A 188 18.56 10.42 14.45
N GLU A 189 18.08 9.56 15.35
CA GLU A 189 17.62 8.23 14.98
C GLU A 189 16.39 8.28 14.07
N LEU A 190 15.40 9.12 14.41
CA LEU A 190 14.18 9.31 13.61
C LEU A 190 14.51 9.76 12.19
N ARG A 191 15.46 10.68 12.01
CA ARG A 191 15.96 11.08 10.68
C ARG A 191 16.63 9.96 9.90
N GLY A 192 17.19 8.98 10.60
CA GLY A 192 17.85 7.83 9.98
C GLY A 192 16.89 6.71 9.58
N ILE A 193 15.61 6.79 9.94
CA ILE A 193 14.60 5.78 9.62
C ILE A 193 13.95 6.11 8.29
N ARG A 194 13.98 5.15 7.36
CA ARG A 194 13.51 5.34 5.98
C ARG A 194 12.02 5.70 5.88
N GLN A 195 11.20 5.18 6.79
CA GLN A 195 9.76 5.41 6.84
C GLN A 195 9.41 6.76 7.47
N VAL A 196 10.39 7.51 8.01
CA VAL A 196 10.20 8.88 8.48
C VAL A 196 10.64 9.81 7.35
N LEU A 197 9.66 10.44 6.68
CA LEU A 197 9.88 11.31 5.53
C LEU A 197 10.47 12.67 5.93
N ASP A 198 9.98 13.20 7.05
CA ASP A 198 10.51 14.39 7.70
C ASP A 198 10.28 14.29 9.22
N VAL A 199 11.11 14.98 9.99
CA VAL A 199 10.96 15.08 11.45
C VAL A 199 11.46 16.42 11.99
N GLN A 200 10.62 17.01 12.82
CA GLN A 200 10.90 18.24 13.54
C GLN A 200 10.75 18.01 15.04
N LEU A 201 11.73 18.48 15.81
CA LEU A 201 11.63 18.52 17.26
C LEU A 201 10.76 19.73 17.64
N MET A 202 9.61 19.46 18.26
CA MET A 202 8.62 20.49 18.62
C MET A 202 8.84 20.99 20.05
N ALA A 203 9.35 20.13 20.93
CA ALA A 203 9.74 20.50 22.29
C ALA A 203 10.88 19.62 22.78
N ASP A 204 11.77 20.21 23.59
CA ASP A 204 12.91 19.53 24.20
C ASP A 204 12.52 18.41 25.18
N SER A 205 11.22 18.25 25.47
CA SER A 205 10.62 17.20 26.30
C SER A 205 10.22 15.93 25.54
N GLY A 206 10.69 15.74 24.30
CA GLY A 206 10.41 14.52 23.54
C GLY A 206 9.17 14.57 22.66
N LYS A 207 8.76 15.77 22.23
CA LYS A 207 7.67 15.94 21.26
C LYS A 207 8.24 16.17 19.87
N PHE A 208 7.79 15.38 18.90
CA PHE A 208 8.23 15.43 17.52
C PHE A 208 7.02 15.55 16.60
N GLN A 209 7.15 16.33 15.53
CA GLN A 209 6.23 16.24 14.40
C GLN A 209 6.90 15.38 13.34
N LEU A 210 6.29 14.25 13.02
CA LEU A 210 6.74 13.35 11.96
C LEU A 210 5.89 13.53 10.72
N GLN A 211 6.53 13.46 9.57
CA GLN A 211 5.86 13.18 8.32
C GLN A 211 6.11 11.72 7.97
N LEU A 212 5.04 10.94 7.93
CA LEU A 212 5.06 9.51 7.61
C LEU A 212 4.32 9.25 6.29
N PRO A 213 4.57 8.13 5.59
CA PRO A 213 3.67 7.65 4.55
C PRO A 213 2.24 7.51 5.10
N GLU A 214 1.23 7.73 4.26
CA GLU A 214 -0.15 7.41 4.62
C GLU A 214 -0.32 5.92 4.98
N GLY A 215 -1.24 5.65 5.91
CA GLY A 215 -1.44 4.32 6.50
C GLY A 215 -1.65 4.39 8.02
N SER A 216 -1.59 3.24 8.69
CA SER A 216 -1.67 3.17 10.14
C SER A 216 -0.41 3.74 10.77
N ALA A 217 -0.50 4.97 11.30
CA ALA A 217 0.64 5.63 11.95
C ALA A 217 1.18 4.83 13.15
N THR A 218 0.30 4.15 13.89
CA THR A 218 0.68 3.27 15.00
C THR A 218 1.50 2.08 14.53
N ASP A 219 1.12 1.44 13.42
CA ASP A 219 1.84 0.28 12.89
C ASP A 219 3.21 0.70 12.33
N ILE A 220 3.26 1.84 11.63
CA ILE A 220 4.51 2.41 11.11
C ILE A 220 5.45 2.73 12.27
N VAL A 221 4.96 3.42 13.30
CA VAL A 221 5.77 3.74 14.49
C VAL A 221 6.22 2.46 15.19
N GLN A 222 5.34 1.49 15.42
CA GLN A 222 5.69 0.25 16.11
C GLN A 222 6.76 -0.55 15.35
N GLU A 223 6.54 -0.84 14.07
CA GLU A 223 7.40 -1.76 13.30
C GLU A 223 8.63 -1.08 12.70
N ALA A 224 8.50 0.15 12.19
CA ALA A 224 9.60 0.81 11.49
C ALA A 224 10.44 1.72 12.40
N VAL A 225 9.86 2.20 13.51
CA VAL A 225 10.55 3.12 14.44
C VAL A 225 10.97 2.39 15.72
N LEU A 226 10.02 1.90 16.51
CA LEU A 226 10.28 1.41 17.86
C LEU A 226 11.07 0.10 17.86
N LYS A 227 10.72 -0.83 16.98
CA LYS A 227 11.40 -2.13 16.90
C LYS A 227 12.90 -2.01 16.57
N PRO A 228 13.34 -1.30 15.52
CA PRO A 228 14.77 -1.07 15.28
C PRO A 228 15.48 -0.33 16.42
N LEU A 229 14.81 0.65 17.05
CA LEU A 229 15.36 1.38 18.19
C LEU A 229 15.60 0.46 19.40
N ASN A 230 14.63 -0.40 19.73
CA ASN A 230 14.76 -1.38 20.80
C ASN A 230 15.85 -2.42 20.49
N THR A 231 15.93 -2.88 19.24
CA THR A 231 17.02 -3.77 18.79
C THR A 231 18.38 -3.10 18.95
N LYS A 232 18.52 -1.83 18.55
CA LYS A 232 19.75 -1.05 18.72
C LYS A 232 20.16 -0.93 20.19
N LEU A 233 19.19 -0.67 21.06
CA LEU A 233 19.42 -0.54 22.49
C LEU A 233 19.70 -1.90 23.16
N GLY A 234 19.27 -2.99 22.53
CA GLY A 234 19.43 -4.36 23.01
C GLY A 234 18.36 -4.77 24.03
N GLN A 235 17.34 -3.92 24.24
CA GLN A 235 16.22 -4.17 25.14
C GLN A 235 15.02 -3.28 24.79
N ASN A 236 13.85 -3.60 25.34
CA ASN A 236 12.60 -2.88 25.08
C ASN A 236 12.53 -1.55 25.84
N CYS A 237 13.17 -0.52 25.27
CA CYS A 237 13.21 0.82 25.84
C CYS A 237 12.04 1.70 25.45
N PHE A 238 11.45 1.46 24.29
CA PHE A 238 10.30 2.19 23.78
C PHE A 238 9.11 1.25 23.63
N ALA A 239 7.93 1.71 24.06
CA ALA A 239 6.68 0.98 23.86
C ALA A 239 5.57 1.94 23.42
N LEU A 240 4.71 1.49 22.50
CA LEU A 240 3.53 2.23 22.09
C LEU A 240 2.56 2.33 23.29
N ALA A 241 2.18 3.55 23.66
CA ALA A 241 1.29 3.83 24.78
C ALA A 241 -0.15 4.17 24.33
N GLY A 242 -0.38 4.28 23.02
CA GLY A 242 -1.69 4.54 22.40
C GLY A 242 -1.63 5.66 21.37
N ALA A 243 -2.72 5.85 20.63
CA ALA A 243 -2.86 6.93 19.67
C ALA A 243 -4.26 7.56 19.73
N SER A 244 -4.33 8.86 19.46
CA SER A 244 -5.58 9.62 19.38
C SER A 244 -5.45 10.67 18.28
N GLY A 245 -6.29 10.57 17.25
CA GLY A 245 -6.19 11.44 16.08
C GLY A 245 -4.80 11.38 15.44
N ALA A 246 -4.14 12.54 15.34
CA ALA A 246 -2.78 12.65 14.81
C ALA A 246 -1.69 12.45 15.88
N ASP A 247 -2.05 12.25 17.16
CA ASP A 247 -1.09 12.05 18.24
C ASP A 247 -0.81 10.56 18.46
N VAL A 248 0.47 10.18 18.41
CA VAL A 248 0.97 8.85 18.75
C VAL A 248 1.83 8.98 20.00
N ASN A 249 1.45 8.25 21.06
CA ASN A 249 2.11 8.31 22.36
C ASN A 249 3.01 7.08 22.53
N VAL A 250 4.23 7.31 23.00
CA VAL A 250 5.24 6.30 23.26
C VAL A 250 5.80 6.51 24.66
N SER A 251 6.01 5.43 25.41
CA SER A 251 6.71 5.47 26.68
C SER A 251 8.17 5.08 26.50
N PHE A 252 9.05 5.78 27.21
CA PHE A 252 10.45 5.43 27.40
C PHE A 252 10.63 4.80 28.78
N SER A 253 11.21 3.61 28.83
CA SER A 253 11.45 2.88 30.08
C SER A 253 12.57 3.53 30.88
N GLY A 254 12.33 3.78 32.18
CA GLY A 254 13.35 4.27 33.11
C GLY A 254 14.56 3.33 33.23
N ALA A 255 14.38 2.02 33.00
CA ALA A 255 15.47 1.04 32.97
C ALA A 255 16.47 1.30 31.82
N CYS A 256 16.09 2.09 30.83
CA CYS A 256 16.95 2.49 29.71
C CYS A 256 17.62 3.86 29.92
N ALA A 257 17.39 4.51 31.05
CA ALA A 257 18.07 5.76 31.40
C ALA A 257 19.55 5.55 31.78
N GLU A 258 19.97 4.29 32.00
CA GLU A 258 21.36 3.93 32.28
C GLU A 258 22.32 4.40 31.17
N ALA A 259 23.46 4.95 31.58
CA ALA A 259 24.45 5.52 30.65
C ALA A 259 24.91 4.52 29.59
N ALA A 260 25.12 3.25 29.95
CA ALA A 260 25.56 2.21 29.02
C ALA A 260 24.57 1.96 27.87
N VAL A 261 23.27 2.06 28.15
CA VAL A 261 22.20 1.90 27.16
C VAL A 261 22.13 3.15 26.28
N ARG A 262 22.22 4.34 26.88
CA ARG A 262 22.19 5.63 26.17
C ARG A 262 23.36 5.83 25.24
N THR A 263 24.56 5.40 25.61
CA THR A 263 25.76 5.53 24.77
C THR A 263 25.59 4.84 23.41
N LYS A 264 24.77 3.78 23.32
CA LYS A 264 24.46 3.14 22.03
C LYS A 264 23.73 4.08 21.07
N LEU A 265 22.89 4.98 21.57
CA LEU A 265 22.27 6.03 20.75
C LEU A 265 23.27 7.08 20.28
N GLU A 266 24.47 7.14 20.87
CA GLU A 266 25.50 8.12 20.50
C GLU A 266 26.49 7.52 19.51
N THR A 267 27.00 6.33 19.83
CA THR A 267 28.16 5.72 19.16
C THR A 267 27.81 4.79 18.01
N ALA A 268 26.64 4.12 18.06
CA ALA A 268 26.22 3.24 16.98
C ALA A 268 25.49 4.00 15.86
N PRO A 269 25.59 3.55 14.59
CA PRO A 269 24.84 4.14 13.48
C PRO A 269 23.34 4.21 13.75
N PRO A 270 22.60 5.17 13.15
CA PRO A 270 21.15 5.24 13.27
C PRO A 270 20.46 3.89 13.05
N ALA A 271 19.46 3.58 13.87
CA ALA A 271 18.78 2.28 13.89
C ALA A 271 18.20 1.89 12.52
N GLY A 272 17.74 2.86 11.73
CA GLY A 272 17.25 2.63 10.36
C GLY A 272 18.31 2.11 9.37
N LEU A 273 19.60 2.19 9.71
CA LEU A 273 20.72 1.70 8.90
C LEU A 273 21.20 0.30 9.33
N LEU A 274 20.82 -0.17 10.52
CA LEU A 274 21.26 -1.47 11.04
C LEU A 274 20.63 -2.64 10.29
N ASN A 275 19.47 -2.43 9.66
CA ASN A 275 18.76 -3.41 8.83
C ASN A 275 18.99 -3.22 7.32
N ALA A 276 19.94 -2.37 6.92
CA ALA A 276 20.26 -2.16 5.51
C ALA A 276 21.01 -3.39 4.93
N PRO A 277 20.79 -3.75 3.65
CA PRO A 277 21.56 -4.81 2.99
C PRO A 277 23.08 -4.59 3.16
N GLU A 278 23.84 -5.67 3.38
CA GLU A 278 25.26 -5.62 3.77
C GLU A 278 26.16 -4.75 2.87
N SER A 279 25.77 -4.60 1.60
CA SER A 279 26.47 -3.76 0.62
C SER A 279 26.50 -2.27 1.00
N ARG A 280 25.46 -1.75 1.69
CA ARG A 280 25.40 -0.35 2.14
C ARG A 280 25.98 -0.13 3.54
N SER A 281 25.85 -1.10 4.43
CA SER A 281 26.42 -0.99 5.80
C SER A 281 27.95 -0.94 5.77
N LYS A 282 28.60 -1.73 4.90
CA LYS A 282 30.07 -1.67 4.69
C LYS A 282 30.55 -0.34 4.12
N ALA A 283 29.79 0.29 3.23
CA ALA A 283 30.17 1.58 2.63
C ALA A 283 30.18 2.73 3.66
N LEU A 284 29.22 2.74 4.58
CA LEU A 284 29.10 3.77 5.62
C LEU A 284 30.08 3.57 6.77
N LEU A 285 30.37 2.31 7.14
CA LEU A 285 31.38 2.00 8.16
C LEU A 285 32.81 2.35 7.69
N LYS A 286 33.09 2.27 6.39
CA LYS A 286 34.36 2.74 5.81
C LYS A 286 34.51 4.27 5.82
N ALA A 287 33.41 5.02 5.67
CA ALA A 287 33.46 6.47 5.66
C ALA A 287 33.73 7.08 7.06
N GLY A 288 33.33 6.40 8.14
CA GLY A 288 33.60 6.83 9.52
C GLY A 288 35.03 6.58 10.00
N ALA A 289 35.73 5.60 9.45
CA ALA A 289 37.11 5.27 9.82
C ALA A 289 38.17 6.17 9.16
N ALA A 290 37.78 7.03 8.21
CA ALA A 290 38.70 7.83 7.40
C ALA A 290 38.92 9.28 7.93
N LYS A 291 38.60 9.57 9.18
CA LYS A 291 39.00 10.83 9.84
C LYS A 291 39.65 10.57 11.20
N THR A 292 40.86 10.05 11.16
CA THR A 292 41.86 10.32 12.20
C THR A 292 43.21 10.48 11.53
N VAL A 293 43.42 11.66 10.95
CA VAL A 293 44.74 12.24 10.70
C VAL A 293 44.62 13.73 10.96
N MET A 294 44.85 14.13 12.21
CA MET A 294 45.95 15.04 12.60
C MET A 294 46.10 15.01 14.12
#